data_AF-A0A8T6R6J2-F1
#
_entry.id   AF-A0A8T6R6J2-F1
#
_cell.length_a   1.000
_cell.length_b   1.000
_cell.length_c   1.000
_cell.angle_alpha   90.00
_cell.angle_beta   90.00
_cell.angle_gamma   90.00
#
_symmetry.space_group_name_H-M   'P 1'
#
loop_
_entity.id
_entity.type
_entity.pdbx_description
1 polymer ?
#
loop_
_entity_poly.entity_id
_entity_poly.type
_entity_poly.pdbx_seq_one_letter_code
_entity_poly.pdbx_strand_id
1 'polypeptide(L)'
;MLAVQGLRATSQGGHVAVQDAVAAQLGRSGTVVRRFGRMRRTRNDADYPRLDSPELSGEDIAEDLPKASAIVAAMEQLLPHLQPW
;
A
#
# COMPACT_ATOMS: atom_id res chain seq x y z
N MET A 1 -6.33 -7.37 -7.34
CA MET A 1 -5.43 -8.46 -6.91
C MET A 1 -6.13 -9.31 -5.88
N LEU A 2 -5.87 -9.19 -4.58
CA LEU A 2 -6.35 -10.13 -3.56
C LEU A 2 -7.87 -10.40 -3.57
N ALA A 3 -8.70 -9.37 -3.75
CA ALA A 3 -10.17 -9.55 -3.85
C ALA A 3 -10.60 -10.36 -5.09
N VAL A 4 -9.89 -10.20 -6.22
CA VAL A 4 -10.08 -11.06 -7.41
C VAL A 4 -9.76 -12.51 -7.07
N GLN A 5 -8.94 -12.74 -6.04
CA GLN A 5 -8.52 -14.05 -5.53
C GLN A 5 -9.32 -14.58 -4.35
N GLY A 6 -10.48 -13.98 -4.07
CA GLY A 6 -11.31 -14.36 -2.92
C GLY A 6 -10.69 -14.02 -1.57
N LEU A 7 -9.52 -13.36 -1.53
CA LEU A 7 -8.83 -12.97 -0.31
C LEU A 7 -9.36 -11.62 0.19
N ARG A 8 -9.70 -11.54 1.47
CA ARG A 8 -10.11 -10.31 2.17
C ARG A 8 -9.18 -9.99 3.33
N ALA A 9 -8.88 -8.70 3.50
CA ALA A 9 -8.18 -8.21 4.68
C ALA A 9 -9.06 -8.42 5.93
N THR A 10 -8.47 -8.91 7.02
CA THR A 10 -9.13 -9.02 8.32
C THR A 10 -8.79 -7.81 9.22
N SER A 11 -9.58 -7.57 10.27
CA SER A 11 -9.44 -6.39 11.14
C SER A 11 -8.14 -6.38 11.97
N GLN A 12 -7.49 -7.53 12.17
CA GLN A 12 -6.20 -7.65 12.86
C GLN A 12 -5.09 -7.90 11.83
N GLY A 13 -4.18 -6.93 11.64
CA GLY A 13 -3.03 -7.05 10.73
C GLY A 13 -3.32 -6.96 9.23
N GLY A 14 -4.59 -6.74 8.85
CA GLY A 14 -5.06 -6.89 7.46
C GLY A 14 -4.27 -6.11 6.41
N HIS A 15 -3.85 -4.88 6.70
CA HIS A 15 -3.14 -4.07 5.70
C HIS A 15 -1.68 -4.49 5.48
N VAL A 16 -1.02 -5.03 6.50
CA VAL A 16 0.39 -5.49 6.38
C VAL A 16 0.42 -6.83 5.65
N ALA A 17 -0.43 -7.77 6.06
CA ALA A 17 -0.54 -9.07 5.39
C ALA A 17 -0.95 -8.92 3.90
N VAL A 18 -1.85 -7.98 3.60
CA VAL A 18 -2.22 -7.63 2.22
C VAL A 18 -1.04 -7.08 1.43
N GLN A 19 -0.26 -6.17 2.01
CA GLN A 19 0.91 -5.60 1.35
C GLN A 19 1.96 -6.67 1.06
N ASP A 20 2.25 -7.53 2.03
CA ASP A 20 3.24 -8.59 1.89
C ASP A 20 2.80 -9.62 0.84
N ALA A 21 1.51 -9.98 0.81
CA ALA A 21 0.96 -10.86 -0.21
C ALA A 21 1.07 -10.26 -1.62
N VAL A 22 0.73 -8.99 -1.80
CA VAL A 22 0.87 -8.30 -3.10
C VAL A 22 2.34 -8.18 -3.49
N ALA A 23 3.23 -7.84 -2.57
CA ALA A 23 4.66 -7.76 -2.84
C ALA A 23 5.24 -9.12 -3.27
N ALA A 24 4.82 -10.20 -2.61
CA ALA A 24 5.21 -11.57 -2.95
C ALA A 24 4.69 -11.98 -4.34
N GLN A 25 3.44 -11.65 -4.68
CA GLN A 25 2.85 -11.93 -6.00
C GLN A 25 3.56 -11.20 -7.15
N LEU A 26 4.05 -9.99 -6.89
CA LEU A 26 4.74 -9.18 -7.90
C LEU A 26 6.23 -9.52 -8.04
N GLY A 27 6.81 -10.30 -7.13
CA GLY A 27 8.22 -10.68 -7.17
C GLY A 27 9.16 -9.47 -7.26
N ARG A 28 10.04 -9.44 -8.28
CA ARG A 28 10.98 -8.32 -8.50
C ARG A 28 10.27 -6.98 -8.75
N SER A 29 9.05 -7.01 -9.29
CA SER A 29 8.22 -5.81 -9.50
C SER A 29 7.53 -5.34 -8.21
N GLY A 30 7.61 -6.11 -7.12
CA GLY A 30 7.05 -5.75 -5.81
C GLY A 30 7.68 -4.51 -5.17
N THR A 31 8.78 -4.00 -5.72
CA THR A 31 9.36 -2.70 -5.33
C THR A 31 8.38 -1.53 -5.50
N VAL A 32 7.44 -1.63 -6.45
CA VAL A 32 6.40 -0.61 -6.68
C VAL A 32 5.52 -0.41 -5.43
N VAL A 33 5.15 -1.50 -4.74
CA VAL A 33 4.29 -1.46 -3.55
C VAL A 33 5.08 -1.30 -2.24
N ARG A 34 6.41 -1.44 -2.23
CA ARG A 34 7.21 -1.29 -0.99
C ARG A 34 7.05 0.09 -0.35
N ARG A 35 6.88 1.14 -1.16
CA ARG A 35 6.71 2.51 -0.69
C ARG A 35 5.40 2.72 0.08
N PHE A 36 4.38 1.91 -0.19
CA PHE A 36 3.11 1.92 0.54
C PHE A 36 3.29 1.67 2.03
N GLY A 37 4.24 0.82 2.43
CA GLY A 37 4.48 0.50 3.83
C GLY A 37 4.91 1.70 4.68
N ARG A 38 5.76 2.59 4.12
CA ARG A 38 6.12 3.86 4.79
C ARG A 38 4.88 4.75 4.90
N MET A 39 4.22 5.04 3.77
CA MET A 39 3.04 5.92 3.70
C MET A 39 1.93 5.47 4.66
N ARG A 40 1.69 4.17 4.79
CA ARG A 40 0.73 3.61 5.74
C ARG A 40 1.09 3.95 7.19
N ARG A 41 2.34 3.75 7.59
CA ARG A 41 2.80 4.06 8.96
C ARG A 41 2.70 5.55 9.22
N THR A 42 3.18 6.36 8.29
CA THR A 42 3.08 7.82 8.36
C THR A 42 1.64 8.29 8.51
N ARG A 43 0.69 7.73 7.73
CA ARG A 43 -0.74 8.03 7.89
C ARG A 43 -1.27 7.61 9.26
N ASN A 44 -0.90 6.42 9.74
CA ASN A 44 -1.29 5.95 11.07
C ASN A 44 -0.80 6.88 12.19
N ASP A 45 0.44 7.34 12.09
CA ASP A 45 1.04 8.22 13.10
C ASP A 45 0.44 9.63 13.04
N ALA A 46 -0.01 10.08 11.87
CA ALA A 46 -0.78 11.32 11.70
C ALA A 46 -2.24 11.21 12.20
N ASP A 47 -2.91 10.08 11.95
CA ASP A 47 -4.29 9.81 12.42
C ASP A 47 -4.32 9.60 13.95
N TYR A 48 -3.24 9.06 14.52
CA TYR A 48 -3.11 8.73 15.94
C TYR A 48 -1.78 9.26 16.51
N PRO A 49 -1.63 10.59 16.66
CA PRO A 49 -0.40 11.19 17.13
C PRO A 49 -0.08 10.76 18.56
N ARG A 50 1.16 10.29 18.75
CA ARG A 50 1.79 10.01 20.04
C ARG A 50 2.79 11.12 20.35
N LEU A 51 3.33 11.12 21.56
CA LEU A 51 4.30 12.12 22.02
C LEU A 51 5.55 12.21 21.11
N ASP A 52 5.88 11.12 20.43
CA ASP A 52 7.04 10.94 19.56
C ASP A 52 6.67 10.78 18.07
N SER A 53 5.39 10.99 17.69
CA SER A 53 4.98 10.89 16.29
C SER A 53 5.68 11.96 15.45
N PRO A 54 6.28 11.59 14.30
CA PRO A 54 6.87 12.57 13.40
C PRO A 54 5.80 13.53 12.89
N GLU A 55 6.13 14.82 12.84
CA GLU A 55 5.25 15.83 12.26
C GLU A 55 5.24 15.66 10.72
N LEU A 56 4.04 15.59 10.13
CA LEU A 56 3.89 15.42 8.69
C LEU A 56 3.90 16.78 8.00
N SER A 57 4.86 17.01 7.11
CA SER A 57 4.96 18.26 6.37
C SER A 57 4.19 18.22 5.04
N GLY A 58 3.93 19.40 4.46
CA GLY A 58 3.39 19.50 3.10
C GLY A 58 4.35 18.93 2.04
N GLU A 59 5.66 18.97 2.30
CA GLU A 59 6.69 18.42 1.41
C GLU A 59 6.65 16.89 1.39
N ASP A 60 6.47 16.26 2.56
CA ASP A 60 6.26 14.80 2.64
C ASP A 60 5.05 14.36 1.80
N ILE A 61 3.96 15.13 1.85
CA ILE A 61 2.76 14.85 1.06
C ILE A 61 3.03 15.03 -0.43
N ALA A 62 3.71 16.11 -0.82
CA ALA A 62 4.05 16.38 -2.21
C ALA A 62 4.97 15.29 -2.80
N GLU A 63 5.86 14.70 -1.99
CA GLU A 63 6.72 13.60 -2.40
C GLU A 63 5.95 12.26 -2.50
N ASP A 64 5.03 12.00 -1.57
CA ASP A 64 4.36 10.70 -1.46
C ASP A 64 3.12 10.56 -2.35
N LEU A 65 2.41 11.65 -2.65
CA LEU A 65 1.21 11.63 -3.49
C LEU A 65 1.47 11.04 -4.90
N PRO A 66 2.49 11.46 -5.67
CA PRO A 66 2.77 10.88 -6.98
C PRO A 66 3.08 9.38 -6.91
N LYS A 67 3.74 8.93 -5.84
CA LYS A 67 4.08 7.52 -5.63
C LYS A 67 2.83 6.69 -5.35
N ALA A 68 1.91 7.21 -4.54
CA ALA A 68 0.63 6.57 -4.29
C ALA A 68 -0.19 6.43 -5.58
N SER A 69 -0.27 7.49 -6.39
CA SER A 69 -0.94 7.45 -7.69
C SER A 69 -0.31 6.44 -8.65
N ALA A 70 1.02 6.35 -8.70
CA ALA A 70 1.71 5.37 -9.54
C ALA A 70 1.41 3.92 -9.15
N ILE A 71 1.26 3.64 -7.84
CA ILE A 71 0.86 2.31 -7.36
C ILE A 71 -0.55 1.97 -7.83
N VAL A 72 -1.50 2.90 -7.70
CA VAL A 72 -2.89 2.70 -8.15
C VAL A 72 -2.93 2.43 -9.66
N ALA A 73 -2.29 3.28 -10.46
CA ALA A 73 -2.26 3.13 -11.91
C ALA A 73 -1.63 1.79 -12.35
N ALA A 74 -0.54 1.36 -11.71
CA ALA A 74 0.07 0.07 -11.99
C ALA A 74 -0.86 -1.10 -11.66
N MET A 75 -1.60 -1.02 -10.55
CA MET A 75 -2.56 -2.07 -10.17
C MET A 75 -3.78 -2.09 -11.10
N GLU A 76 -4.26 -0.94 -11.57
CA GLU A 76 -5.34 -0.83 -12.55
C GLU A 76 -4.97 -1.48 -13.88
N GLN A 77 -3.73 -1.29 -14.36
CA GLN A 77 -3.25 -1.96 -15.58
C GLN A 77 -3.12 -3.47 -15.39
N LEU A 78 -2.76 -3.92 -14.19
CA LEU A 78 -2.51 -5.32 -13.92
C LEU A 78 -3.80 -6.12 -13.67
N LEU A 79 -4.81 -5.50 -13.05
CA LEU A 79 -6.09 -6.11 -12.68
C LEU A 79 -6.79 -6.88 -13.82
N PRO A 80 -6.93 -6.33 -15.06
CA PRO A 80 -7.57 -7.03 -16.18
C PRO A 80 -6.86 -8.30 -16.63
N HIS A 81 -5.57 -8.44 -16.33
CA HIS A 81 -4.75 -9.59 -16.73
C HIS A 81 -4.79 -10.73 -15.70
N LEU A 82 -5.46 -10.53 -14.57
CA LEU A 82 -5.64 -11.56 -13.56
C LEU A 82 -6.86 -12.39 -13.91
N GLN A 83 -6.65 -13.69 -14.08
CA GLN A 83 -7.76 -14.63 -14.26
C GLN A 83 -8.58 -14.71 -12.97
N PRO A 84 -9.93 -14.68 -13.04
CA PRO A 84 -10.78 -15.13 -11.95
C PRO A 84 -10.52 -16.61 -11.67
N TRP A 85 -10.78 -17.04 -10.44
CA TRP A 85 -10.57 -18.39 -9.94
C TRP A 85 -11.82 -19.21 -10.24
#